data_AF-A0A409XCI2-F1
#
_entry.id   AF-A0A409XCI2-F1
#
_cell.length_a   1.000
_cell.length_b   1.000
_cell.length_c   1.000
_cell.angle_alpha   90.00
_cell.angle_beta   90.00
_cell.angle_gamma   90.00
#
_symmetry.space_group_name_H-M   'P 1'
#
loop_
_entity.id
_entity.type
_entity.pdbx_description
1 polymer ?
#
loop_
_entity_poly.entity_id
_entity_poly.type
_entity_poly.pdbx_seq_one_letter_code
_entity_poly.pdbx_strand_id
1 'polypeptide(L)'
;MEDGDEDALHNWLWFKRMEDSDEDALHNWLVWREMSVRKYKKEYERPNVKSDVYTGESRVGKEAMDRALETLESMDLILESDGVKLVELEKWKLGKAVVGKKDGTPIYLTRDIGGVIEQYERYKFNKMIYVVSSQQDLHLTQFFKGMSTRKGTVVFLDEIIKEAGNVMHEQMMKNKEKYKAVVDPEETALEIGITGVKIQDMAAKSPPPPYTPPTSPPKLTHATSHSSWEEEKAQAKMFLYKCVREVLAGSMRLLSLRPLERM
;
A
#
# COMPACT_ATOMS: atom_id res chain seq x y z
N MET A 1 36.56 -26.25 1.23
CA MET A 1 35.60 -25.49 2.06
C MET A 1 35.79 -24.06 1.63
N GLU A 2 34.73 -23.49 1.10
CA GLU A 2 34.74 -22.20 0.38
C GLU A 2 34.04 -21.17 1.28
N ASP A 3 34.43 -19.90 1.20
CA ASP A 3 34.12 -18.87 2.22
C ASP A 3 32.60 -18.73 2.53
N GLY A 4 31.74 -19.09 1.58
CA GLY A 4 30.28 -19.05 1.73
C GLY A 4 29.69 -19.98 2.82
N ASP A 5 30.38 -21.06 3.21
CA ASP A 5 29.92 -21.91 4.33
C ASP A 5 30.11 -21.21 5.70
N GLU A 6 31.17 -20.42 5.86
CA GLU A 6 31.41 -19.67 7.12
C GLU A 6 30.43 -18.50 7.25
N ASP A 7 30.17 -17.76 6.16
CA ASP A 7 29.14 -16.71 6.12
C ASP A 7 27.75 -17.29 6.43
N ALA A 8 27.39 -18.45 5.87
CA ALA A 8 26.10 -19.09 6.14
C ALA A 8 25.95 -19.47 7.63
N LEU A 9 27.00 -20.03 8.23
CA LEU A 9 27.04 -20.37 9.66
C LEU A 9 26.97 -19.13 10.55
N HIS A 10 27.68 -18.05 10.19
CA HIS A 10 27.68 -16.79 10.93
C HIS A 10 26.29 -16.13 10.93
N ASN A 11 25.63 -16.10 9.78
CA ASN A 11 24.26 -15.57 9.65
C ASN A 11 23.24 -16.39 10.46
N TRP A 12 23.35 -17.73 10.45
CA TRP A 12 22.50 -18.59 11.28
C TRP A 12 22.72 -18.36 12.78
N LEU A 13 23.98 -18.21 13.22
CA LEU A 13 24.32 -17.98 14.62
C LEU A 13 23.76 -16.63 15.12
N TRP A 14 23.83 -15.57 14.31
CA TRP A 14 23.19 -14.28 14.64
C TRP A 14 21.67 -14.38 14.69
N PHE A 15 21.05 -15.12 13.76
CA PHE A 15 19.61 -15.35 13.80
C PHE A 15 19.20 -16.07 15.10
N LYS A 16 19.90 -17.14 15.48
CA LYS A 16 19.64 -17.87 16.72
C LYS A 16 19.79 -16.98 17.96
N ARG A 17 20.80 -16.11 18.02
CA ARG A 17 20.97 -15.15 19.13
C ARG A 17 19.74 -14.24 19.29
N MET A 18 19.12 -13.79 18.20
CA MET A 18 17.89 -12.99 18.28
C MET A 18 16.68 -13.81 18.78
N GLU A 19 16.57 -15.10 18.45
CA GLU A 19 15.53 -15.99 18.99
C GLU A 19 15.75 -16.32 20.47
N ASP A 20 17.01 -16.58 20.86
CA ASP A 20 17.45 -16.77 22.25
C ASP A 20 17.39 -15.46 23.09
N SER A 21 16.91 -14.35 22.52
CA SER A 21 16.70 -13.03 23.16
C SER A 21 17.97 -12.33 23.67
N ASP A 22 19.09 -12.50 22.96
CA ASP A 22 20.36 -11.82 23.19
C ASP A 22 20.23 -10.28 23.05
N GLU A 23 20.57 -9.53 24.10
CA GLU A 23 20.36 -8.07 24.15
C GLU A 23 21.17 -7.31 23.10
N ASP A 24 22.41 -7.72 22.80
CA ASP A 24 23.25 -7.08 21.78
C ASP A 24 22.71 -7.33 20.37
N ALA A 25 22.25 -8.56 20.08
CA ALA A 25 21.64 -8.92 18.81
C ALA A 25 20.32 -8.15 18.59
N LEU A 26 19.46 -8.10 19.62
CA LEU A 26 18.21 -7.34 19.59
C LEU A 26 18.44 -5.83 19.52
N HIS A 27 19.46 -5.28 20.18
CA HIS A 27 19.82 -3.87 20.09
C HIS A 27 20.20 -3.49 18.65
N ASN A 28 21.12 -4.25 18.03
CA ASN A 28 21.53 -4.02 16.65
C ASN A 28 20.32 -4.12 15.70
N TRP A 29 19.50 -5.16 15.85
CA TRP A 29 18.27 -5.33 15.06
C TRP A 29 17.30 -4.15 15.21
N LEU A 30 17.09 -3.63 16.43
CA LEU A 30 16.26 -2.45 16.69
C LEU A 30 16.79 -1.21 15.98
N VAL A 31 18.11 -0.99 15.98
CA VAL A 31 18.77 0.13 15.28
C VAL A 31 18.56 0.03 13.76
N TRP A 32 18.82 -1.13 13.15
CA TRP A 32 18.57 -1.36 11.71
C TRP A 32 17.09 -1.18 11.34
N ARG A 33 16.18 -1.68 12.18
CA ARG A 33 14.72 -1.54 11.99
C ARG A 33 14.29 -0.08 12.04
N GLU A 34 14.73 0.69 13.05
CA GLU A 34 14.30 2.09 13.18
C GLU A 34 14.92 2.99 12.09
N MET A 35 16.15 2.71 11.63
CA MET A 35 16.72 3.39 10.45
C MET A 35 15.89 3.11 9.19
N SER A 36 15.50 1.85 8.96
CA SER A 36 14.65 1.46 7.83
C SER A 36 13.26 2.13 7.91
N VAL A 37 12.60 2.07 9.07
CA VAL A 37 11.30 2.73 9.30
C VAL A 37 11.39 4.25 9.12
N ARG A 38 12.49 4.89 9.52
CA ARG A 38 12.73 6.33 9.29
C ARG A 38 12.89 6.66 7.80
N LYS A 39 13.56 5.80 7.02
CA LYS A 39 13.65 5.94 5.56
C LYS A 39 12.28 5.78 4.90
N TYR A 40 11.54 4.73 5.25
CA TYR A 40 10.20 4.47 4.71
C TYR A 40 9.21 5.60 5.02
N LYS A 41 9.23 6.19 6.24
CA LYS A 41 8.42 7.38 6.58
C LYS A 41 8.65 8.51 5.57
N LYS A 42 9.91 8.83 5.26
CA LYS A 42 10.29 9.88 4.28
C LYS A 42 9.98 9.51 2.82
N GLU A 43 9.93 8.22 2.48
CA GLU A 43 9.55 7.75 1.15
C GLU A 43 8.03 7.78 0.94
N TYR A 44 7.23 7.42 1.95
CA TYR A 44 5.76 7.46 1.90
C TYR A 44 5.16 8.87 2.09
N GLU A 45 5.88 9.77 2.76
CA GLU A 45 5.48 11.18 2.90
C GLU A 45 5.32 11.88 1.54
N ARG A 46 6.18 11.58 0.54
CA ARG A 46 6.10 12.20 -0.80
C ARG A 46 4.78 11.89 -1.53
N PRO A 47 4.31 10.64 -1.66
CA PRO A 47 2.98 10.34 -2.19
C PRO A 47 1.84 10.65 -1.20
N ASN A 48 2.03 11.48 -0.16
CA ASN A 48 1.01 11.83 0.82
C ASN A 48 0.35 10.60 1.50
N VAL A 49 1.18 9.59 1.81
CA VAL A 49 0.77 8.37 2.53
C VAL A 49 1.33 8.42 3.95
N LYS A 50 0.44 8.36 4.94
CA LYS A 50 0.80 8.35 6.37
C LYS A 50 0.17 7.15 7.05
N SER A 51 1.00 6.37 7.75
CA SER A 51 0.56 5.25 8.59
C SER A 51 0.65 5.64 10.07
N ASP A 52 -0.39 5.38 10.85
CA ASP A 52 -0.39 5.68 12.29
C ASP A 52 0.50 4.70 13.09
N VAL A 53 0.66 3.47 12.60
CA VAL A 53 1.43 2.41 13.27
C VAL A 53 2.36 1.70 12.27
N TYR A 54 3.65 1.64 12.62
CA TYR A 54 4.67 0.87 11.88
C TYR A 54 4.96 -0.44 12.63
N THR A 55 4.09 -1.43 12.42
CA THR A 55 4.25 -2.80 12.96
C THR A 55 5.07 -3.70 12.01
N GLY A 56 5.25 -4.97 12.37
CA GLY A 56 5.92 -5.98 11.55
C GLY A 56 5.91 -7.35 12.26
N GLU A 57 6.19 -8.42 11.51
CA GLU A 57 6.13 -9.82 11.98
C GLU A 57 6.80 -10.07 13.34
N SER A 58 7.97 -9.48 13.57
CA SER A 58 8.75 -9.54 14.82
C SER A 58 8.04 -9.01 16.07
N ARG A 59 6.84 -8.44 15.94
CA ARG A 59 6.03 -7.94 17.07
C ARG A 59 4.93 -8.89 17.50
N VAL A 60 4.62 -9.92 16.71
CA VAL A 60 3.72 -10.99 17.13
C VAL A 60 4.47 -11.85 18.13
N GLY A 61 4.07 -11.81 19.40
CA GLY A 61 4.76 -12.54 20.45
C GLY A 61 4.65 -14.05 20.26
N LYS A 62 5.58 -14.82 20.83
CA LYS A 62 5.47 -16.29 20.82
C LYS A 62 4.12 -16.74 21.40
N GLU A 63 3.70 -16.13 22.52
CA GLU A 63 2.41 -16.39 23.13
C GLU A 63 1.20 -16.21 22.18
N ALA A 64 1.26 -15.27 21.22
CA ALA A 64 0.17 -15.06 20.28
C ALA A 64 0.15 -16.11 19.16
N MET A 65 1.31 -16.67 18.81
CA MET A 65 1.41 -17.84 17.93
C MET A 65 0.99 -19.12 18.67
N ASP A 66 1.36 -19.26 19.94
CA ASP A 66 0.96 -20.37 20.80
C ASP A 66 -0.57 -20.35 21.01
N ARG A 67 -1.17 -19.20 21.40
CA ARG A 67 -2.64 -19.01 21.48
C ARG A 67 -3.36 -19.26 20.15
N ALA A 68 -2.73 -18.94 19.01
CA ALA A 68 -3.29 -19.24 17.69
C ALA A 68 -3.34 -20.76 17.42
N LEU A 69 -2.30 -21.51 17.83
CA LEU A 69 -2.30 -22.97 17.74
C LEU A 69 -3.33 -23.60 18.69
N GLU A 70 -3.35 -23.18 19.96
CA GLU A 70 -4.36 -23.62 20.95
C GLU A 70 -5.79 -23.39 20.44
N THR A 71 -6.04 -22.24 19.79
CA THR A 71 -7.34 -21.93 19.19
C THR A 71 -7.69 -22.91 18.06
N LEU A 72 -6.75 -23.21 17.14
CA LEU A 72 -6.97 -24.15 16.04
C LEU A 72 -7.17 -25.60 16.53
N GLU A 73 -6.47 -25.99 17.60
CA GLU A 73 -6.63 -27.30 18.25
C GLU A 73 -7.99 -27.41 18.95
N SER A 74 -8.42 -26.36 19.67
CA SER A 74 -9.74 -26.30 20.32
C SER A 74 -10.92 -26.37 19.35
N MET A 75 -10.69 -26.09 18.07
CA MET A 75 -11.68 -26.13 16.99
C MET A 75 -11.62 -27.42 16.16
N ASP A 76 -10.78 -28.40 16.52
CA ASP A 76 -10.57 -29.66 15.78
C ASP A 76 -10.14 -29.42 14.30
N LEU A 77 -9.32 -28.39 14.07
CA LEU A 77 -8.85 -27.99 12.74
C LEU A 77 -7.44 -28.46 12.40
N ILE A 78 -6.67 -28.97 13.38
CA ILE A 78 -5.31 -29.46 13.17
C ILE A 78 -5.29 -30.98 12.95
N LEU A 79 -4.75 -31.39 11.81
CA LEU A 79 -4.27 -32.74 11.56
C LEU A 79 -2.76 -32.79 11.82
N GLU A 80 -2.28 -33.79 12.56
CA GLU A 80 -0.84 -34.05 12.71
C GLU A 80 -0.39 -35.16 11.76
N SER A 81 0.70 -34.94 11.01
CA SER A 81 1.32 -35.92 10.12
C SER A 81 2.84 -35.85 10.27
N ASP A 82 3.48 -36.96 10.63
CA ASP A 82 4.94 -37.07 10.82
C ASP A 82 5.57 -36.08 11.82
N GLY A 83 4.76 -35.50 12.72
CA GLY A 83 5.12 -34.43 13.65
C GLY A 83 4.93 -33.00 13.10
N VAL A 84 4.34 -32.86 11.91
CA VAL A 84 3.97 -31.57 11.29
C VAL A 84 2.49 -31.32 11.55
N LYS A 85 2.16 -30.15 12.09
CA LYS A 85 0.78 -29.69 12.30
C LYS A 85 0.26 -29.00 11.04
N LEU A 86 -0.86 -29.49 10.52
CA LEU A 86 -1.49 -29.10 9.25
C LEU A 86 -2.96 -28.71 9.48
N VAL A 87 -3.49 -27.79 8.69
CA VAL A 87 -4.94 -27.54 8.57
C VAL A 87 -5.41 -28.03 7.20
N GLU A 88 -6.43 -28.88 7.18
CA GLU A 88 -7.00 -29.39 5.92
C GLU A 88 -8.04 -28.43 5.36
N LEU A 89 -7.73 -27.86 4.20
CA LEU A 89 -8.55 -26.84 3.53
C LEU A 89 -9.14 -27.36 2.20
N GLU A 90 -9.11 -28.66 1.97
CA GLU A 90 -9.54 -29.29 0.71
C GLU A 90 -11.04 -29.12 0.42
N LYS A 91 -11.86 -28.90 1.46
CA LYS A 91 -13.25 -28.45 1.35
C LYS A 91 -13.42 -27.14 0.56
N TRP A 92 -12.35 -26.35 0.46
CA TRP A 92 -12.27 -25.10 -0.31
C TRP A 92 -11.24 -25.17 -1.47
N LYS A 93 -10.82 -26.39 -1.85
CA LYS A 93 -9.84 -26.69 -2.92
C LYS A 93 -8.47 -26.04 -2.72
N LEU A 94 -7.97 -26.10 -1.49
CA LEU A 94 -6.70 -25.47 -1.07
C LEU A 94 -5.56 -26.45 -0.75
N GLY A 95 -5.79 -27.76 -0.77
CA GLY A 95 -4.88 -28.73 -0.18
C GLY A 95 -4.80 -28.60 1.35
N LYS A 96 -3.60 -28.83 1.87
CA LYS A 96 -3.27 -28.72 3.30
C LYS A 96 -2.37 -27.50 3.52
N ALA A 97 -2.71 -26.65 4.48
CA ALA A 97 -1.85 -25.56 4.93
C ALA A 97 -1.01 -26.03 6.12
N VAL A 98 0.27 -25.71 6.16
CA VAL A 98 1.13 -26.01 7.33
C VAL A 98 0.91 -24.94 8.40
N VAL A 99 0.85 -25.32 9.68
CA VAL A 99 0.76 -24.39 10.83
C VAL A 99 1.82 -24.65 11.90
N GLY A 100 2.45 -25.82 11.92
CA GLY A 100 3.61 -26.09 12.78
C GLY A 100 4.54 -27.12 12.15
N LYS A 101 5.85 -26.87 12.23
CA LYS A 101 6.89 -27.82 11.82
C LYS A 101 7.22 -28.81 12.95
N LYS A 102 7.93 -29.89 12.59
CA LYS A 102 8.41 -30.96 13.48
C LYS A 102 9.43 -30.53 14.54
N ASP A 103 10.09 -29.40 14.33
CA ASP A 103 10.98 -28.73 15.28
C ASP A 103 10.22 -27.86 16.30
N GLY A 104 8.89 -27.74 16.18
CA GLY A 104 8.06 -26.84 16.97
C GLY A 104 8.09 -25.38 16.49
N THR A 105 8.84 -25.05 15.43
CA THR A 105 8.96 -23.68 14.93
C THR A 105 7.64 -23.23 14.28
N PRO A 106 6.98 -22.16 14.77
CA PRO A 106 5.79 -21.61 14.14
C PRO A 106 6.15 -20.94 12.81
N ILE A 107 5.26 -21.05 11.81
CA ILE A 107 5.50 -20.51 10.47
C ILE A 107 4.67 -19.25 10.19
N TYR A 108 4.94 -18.58 9.06
CA TYR A 108 4.26 -17.35 8.62
C TYR A 108 2.75 -17.35 8.81
N LEU A 109 2.05 -18.43 8.43
CA LEU A 109 0.59 -18.53 8.56
C LEU A 109 0.11 -18.41 10.02
N THR A 110 0.78 -19.09 10.93
CA THR A 110 0.49 -19.05 12.38
C THR A 110 0.81 -17.70 12.98
N ARG A 111 1.85 -17.03 12.48
CA ARG A 111 2.22 -15.66 12.84
C ARG A 111 1.18 -14.63 12.38
N ASP A 112 0.62 -14.78 11.17
CA ASP A 112 -0.47 -13.93 10.70
C ASP A 112 -1.76 -14.13 11.50
N ILE A 113 -2.08 -15.37 11.91
CA ILE A 113 -3.24 -15.66 12.79
C ILE A 113 -3.05 -14.99 14.16
N GLY A 114 -1.90 -15.20 14.82
CA GLY A 114 -1.58 -14.53 16.08
C GLY A 114 -1.61 -13.00 15.96
N GLY A 115 -1.05 -12.46 14.86
CA GLY A 115 -1.03 -11.03 14.57
C GLY A 115 -2.41 -10.42 14.30
N VAL A 116 -3.39 -11.18 13.79
CA VAL A 116 -4.79 -10.74 13.71
C VAL A 116 -5.48 -10.79 15.07
N ILE A 117 -5.24 -11.83 15.86
CA ILE A 117 -5.79 -11.96 17.21
C ILE A 117 -5.35 -10.76 18.07
N GLU A 118 -4.03 -10.48 18.13
CA GLU A 118 -3.50 -9.31 18.86
C GLU A 118 -4.09 -7.97 18.38
N GLN A 119 -4.29 -7.80 17.06
CA GLN A 119 -4.85 -6.57 16.51
C GLN A 119 -6.35 -6.44 16.80
N TYR A 120 -7.11 -7.54 16.78
CA TYR A 120 -8.51 -7.53 17.16
C TYR A 120 -8.68 -7.34 18.68
N GLU A 121 -7.81 -7.90 19.49
CA GLU A 121 -7.75 -7.64 20.94
C GLU A 121 -7.45 -6.18 21.26
N ARG A 122 -6.49 -5.57 20.55
CA ARG A 122 -6.06 -4.19 20.75
C ARG A 122 -7.04 -3.14 20.22
N TYR A 123 -7.65 -3.36 19.06
CA TYR A 123 -8.44 -2.33 18.35
C TYR A 123 -9.93 -2.64 18.22
N LYS A 124 -10.37 -3.88 18.46
CA LYS A 124 -11.78 -4.33 18.37
C LYS A 124 -12.49 -3.86 17.08
N PHE A 125 -11.77 -3.92 15.96
CA PHE A 125 -12.23 -3.39 14.68
C PHE A 125 -13.48 -4.10 14.15
N ASN A 126 -14.36 -3.38 13.46
CA ASN A 126 -15.49 -3.98 12.74
C ASN A 126 -15.10 -4.53 11.36
N LYS A 127 -13.98 -4.05 10.79
CA LYS A 127 -13.45 -4.47 9.49
C LYS A 127 -11.94 -4.25 9.46
N MET A 128 -11.21 -5.22 8.91
CA MET A 128 -9.78 -5.12 8.58
C MET A 128 -9.64 -5.29 7.07
N ILE A 129 -8.68 -4.60 6.45
CA ILE A 129 -8.44 -4.63 5.00
C ILE A 129 -6.95 -4.85 4.76
N TYR A 130 -6.63 -5.91 4.02
CA TYR A 130 -5.27 -6.22 3.60
C TYR A 130 -5.05 -5.67 2.19
N VAL A 131 -4.07 -4.77 2.04
CA VAL A 131 -3.64 -4.22 0.75
C VAL A 131 -2.29 -4.83 0.41
N VAL A 132 -2.31 -5.74 -0.56
CA VAL A 132 -1.21 -6.67 -0.87
C VAL A 132 -1.11 -6.87 -2.38
N SER A 133 -0.05 -7.53 -2.84
CA SER A 133 0.08 -7.91 -4.25
C SER A 133 -0.45 -9.33 -4.48
N SER A 134 -1.09 -9.58 -5.62
CA SER A 134 -1.62 -10.91 -6.00
C SER A 134 -0.56 -12.01 -6.03
N GLN A 135 0.71 -11.63 -6.06
CA GLN A 135 1.87 -12.49 -5.76
C GLN A 135 1.72 -13.33 -4.49
N GLN A 136 0.98 -12.84 -3.49
CA GLN A 136 0.77 -13.48 -2.19
C GLN A 136 -0.61 -14.14 -2.04
N ASP A 137 -1.46 -14.15 -3.08
CA ASP A 137 -2.83 -14.68 -2.97
C ASP A 137 -2.89 -16.11 -2.42
N LEU A 138 -1.95 -17.00 -2.80
CA LEU A 138 -1.95 -18.36 -2.25
C LEU A 138 -1.77 -18.37 -0.71
N HIS A 139 -0.87 -17.55 -0.17
CA HIS A 139 -0.63 -17.43 1.27
C HIS A 139 -1.82 -16.78 1.97
N LEU A 140 -2.23 -15.60 1.49
CA LEU A 140 -3.30 -14.81 2.10
C LEU A 140 -4.67 -15.45 1.95
N THR A 141 -4.90 -16.23 0.91
CA THR A 141 -6.15 -17.00 0.80
C THR A 141 -6.03 -18.42 1.36
N GLN A 142 -4.85 -18.98 1.66
CA GLN A 142 -4.75 -20.06 2.67
C GLN A 142 -5.07 -19.55 4.08
N PHE A 143 -4.72 -18.30 4.37
CA PHE A 143 -5.09 -17.57 5.59
C PHE A 143 -6.58 -17.18 5.64
N PHE A 144 -7.21 -16.83 4.52
CA PHE A 144 -8.64 -16.45 4.47
C PHE A 144 -9.63 -17.55 4.04
N LYS A 145 -9.46 -18.22 2.86
CA LYS A 145 -10.03 -19.56 2.51
C LYS A 145 -9.82 -20.16 1.10
N GLY A 146 -9.32 -19.46 0.07
CA GLY A 146 -8.74 -20.13 -1.12
C GLY A 146 -8.49 -19.31 -2.40
N MET A 147 -7.47 -19.73 -3.19
CA MET A 147 -7.05 -19.30 -4.56
C MET A 147 -5.82 -18.35 -4.69
N SER A 148 -5.35 -18.06 -5.92
CA SER A 148 -3.94 -17.72 -6.29
C SER A 148 -3.86 -16.98 -7.66
N THR A 149 -2.81 -16.28 -8.16
CA THR A 149 -1.47 -15.77 -7.72
C THR A 149 -1.02 -14.60 -8.68
N ARG A 150 0.22 -14.13 -8.98
CA ARG A 150 1.60 -14.69 -9.10
C ARG A 150 2.66 -13.56 -9.35
N LYS A 151 3.98 -13.87 -9.25
CA LYS A 151 5.12 -12.91 -9.13
C LYS A 151 5.58 -12.14 -10.38
N GLY A 152 6.25 -10.98 -10.15
CA GLY A 152 6.96 -10.12 -11.12
C GLY A 152 8.12 -9.31 -10.50
N THR A 153 8.88 -8.58 -11.32
CA THR A 153 10.17 -7.92 -10.99
C THR A 153 10.08 -6.69 -10.07
N VAL A 154 11.15 -6.39 -9.33
CA VAL A 154 11.27 -5.24 -8.41
C VAL A 154 11.87 -4.01 -9.10
N VAL A 155 11.33 -2.81 -8.80
CA VAL A 155 11.86 -1.48 -9.13
C VAL A 155 11.63 -0.57 -7.93
N PHE A 156 12.55 0.36 -7.61
CA PHE A 156 12.44 1.18 -6.39
C PHE A 156 11.55 2.42 -6.57
N LEU A 157 10.69 2.68 -5.57
CA LEU A 157 9.69 3.76 -5.62
C LEU A 157 10.32 5.17 -5.68
N ASP A 158 11.45 5.39 -5.01
CA ASP A 158 12.19 6.67 -5.05
C ASP A 158 12.69 7.00 -6.47
N GLU A 159 13.14 6.00 -7.22
CA GLU A 159 13.62 6.14 -8.60
C GLU A 159 12.46 6.45 -9.55
N ILE A 160 11.35 5.70 -9.45
CA ILE A 160 10.12 5.94 -10.23
C ILE A 160 9.58 7.36 -10.00
N ILE A 161 9.53 7.81 -8.74
CA ILE A 161 9.03 9.15 -8.38
C ILE A 161 9.93 10.26 -8.94
N LYS A 162 11.27 10.10 -8.83
CA LYS A 162 12.24 11.06 -9.38
C LYS A 162 12.11 11.17 -10.89
N GLU A 163 12.07 10.04 -11.59
CA GLU A 163 12.03 10.03 -13.05
C GLU A 163 10.70 10.57 -13.59
N ALA A 164 9.58 10.24 -12.95
CA ALA A 164 8.29 10.86 -13.27
C ALA A 164 8.31 12.39 -13.07
N GLY A 165 8.95 12.89 -12.01
CA GLY A 165 9.16 14.32 -11.78
C GLY A 165 10.02 14.98 -12.87
N ASN A 166 11.16 14.39 -13.21
CA ASN A 166 12.06 14.88 -14.27
C ASN A 166 11.32 15.05 -15.60
N VAL A 167 10.61 14.00 -16.05
CA VAL A 167 9.87 14.00 -17.31
C VAL A 167 8.75 15.05 -17.30
N MET A 168 8.08 15.28 -16.17
CA MET A 168 7.07 16.36 -16.09
C MET A 168 7.69 17.75 -16.13
N HIS A 169 8.86 17.95 -15.52
CA HIS A 169 9.59 19.23 -15.55
C HIS A 169 9.97 19.62 -17.00
N GLU A 170 10.45 18.66 -17.80
CA GLU A 170 10.72 18.86 -19.23
C GLU A 170 9.46 19.24 -20.04
N GLN A 171 8.29 18.72 -19.68
CA GLN A 171 7.03 19.11 -20.34
C GLN A 171 6.62 20.53 -19.95
N MET A 172 6.73 20.92 -18.68
CA MET A 172 6.40 22.26 -18.19
C MET A 172 7.25 23.34 -18.88
N MET A 173 8.56 23.11 -19.05
CA MET A 173 9.48 24.07 -19.71
C MET A 173 9.10 24.41 -21.15
N LYS A 174 8.24 23.62 -21.82
CA LYS A 174 7.78 23.88 -23.20
C LYS A 174 6.87 25.10 -23.28
N ASN A 175 6.14 25.45 -22.22
CA ASN A 175 5.35 26.68 -22.17
C ASN A 175 6.03 27.74 -21.28
N LYS A 176 6.90 28.54 -21.91
CA LYS A 176 7.72 29.57 -21.24
C LYS A 176 6.92 30.71 -20.57
N GLU A 177 5.64 30.87 -20.89
CA GLU A 177 4.77 31.87 -20.26
C GLU A 177 4.14 31.32 -18.98
N LYS A 178 3.57 30.11 -19.05
CA LYS A 178 3.05 29.39 -17.87
C LYS A 178 4.15 29.08 -16.86
N TYR A 179 5.30 28.59 -17.31
CA TYR A 179 6.43 28.22 -16.45
C TYR A 179 6.87 29.39 -15.56
N LYS A 180 6.92 30.62 -16.10
CA LYS A 180 7.23 31.86 -15.34
C LYS A 180 6.17 32.23 -14.29
N ALA A 181 4.97 31.67 -14.38
CA ALA A 181 3.87 31.91 -13.44
C ALA A 181 3.75 30.82 -12.35
N VAL A 182 4.57 29.77 -12.41
CA VAL A 182 4.71 28.75 -11.36
C VAL A 182 5.73 29.25 -10.33
N VAL A 183 5.45 29.06 -9.04
CA VAL A 183 6.28 29.58 -7.94
C VAL A 183 7.48 28.67 -7.66
N ASP A 184 7.23 27.35 -7.59
CA ASP A 184 8.27 26.32 -7.48
C ASP A 184 8.05 25.28 -8.60
N PRO A 185 8.77 25.37 -9.73
CA PRO A 185 8.63 24.42 -10.83
C PRO A 185 9.07 22.98 -10.49
N GLU A 186 9.96 22.79 -9.52
CA GLU A 186 10.49 21.48 -9.16
C GLU A 186 9.50 20.70 -8.27
N GLU A 187 8.95 21.32 -7.22
CA GLU A 187 7.87 20.70 -6.42
C GLU A 187 6.62 20.48 -7.28
N THR A 188 6.28 21.45 -8.15
CA THR A 188 5.13 21.33 -9.07
C THR A 188 5.30 20.15 -10.03
N ALA A 189 6.47 19.99 -10.67
CA ALA A 189 6.76 18.86 -11.55
C ALA A 189 6.73 17.52 -10.80
N LEU A 190 7.28 17.47 -9.59
CA LEU A 190 7.29 16.27 -8.75
C LEU A 190 5.88 15.81 -8.37
N GLU A 191 4.99 16.74 -7.96
CA GLU A 191 3.60 16.42 -7.62
C GLU A 191 2.81 15.96 -8.86
N ILE A 192 3.06 16.55 -10.05
CA ILE A 192 2.47 16.07 -11.31
C ILE A 192 2.98 14.65 -11.64
N GLY A 193 4.26 14.38 -11.45
CA GLY A 193 4.86 13.04 -11.65
C GLY A 193 4.25 11.98 -10.73
N ILE A 194 4.17 12.27 -9.43
CA ILE A 194 3.50 11.43 -8.43
C ILE A 194 2.02 11.21 -8.78
N THR A 195 1.34 12.27 -9.25
CA THR A 195 -0.05 12.20 -9.69
C THR A 195 -0.22 11.28 -10.91
N GLY A 196 0.65 11.38 -11.90
CA GLY A 196 0.65 10.52 -13.08
C GLY A 196 0.81 9.04 -12.72
N VAL A 197 1.83 8.71 -11.91
CA VAL A 197 2.10 7.34 -11.44
C VAL A 197 0.90 6.74 -10.68
N LYS A 198 0.29 7.51 -9.77
CA LYS A 198 -0.89 7.08 -9.02
C LYS A 198 -2.10 6.85 -9.91
N ILE A 199 -2.42 7.79 -10.79
CA ILE A 199 -3.58 7.69 -11.69
C ILE A 199 -3.39 6.49 -12.64
N GLN A 200 -2.18 6.24 -13.13
CA GLN A 200 -1.87 5.08 -13.97
C GLN A 200 -2.14 3.76 -13.23
N ASP A 201 -1.65 3.59 -12.00
CA ASP A 201 -1.83 2.37 -11.21
C ASP A 201 -3.31 2.12 -10.84
N MET A 202 -4.05 3.19 -10.48
CA MET A 202 -5.48 3.12 -10.16
C MET A 202 -6.35 2.83 -11.40
N ALA A 203 -6.02 3.45 -12.54
CA ALA A 203 -6.75 3.24 -13.80
C ALA A 203 -6.52 1.84 -14.37
N ALA A 204 -5.29 1.31 -14.29
CA ALA A 204 -4.95 -0.03 -14.79
C ALA A 204 -5.70 -1.17 -14.07
N LYS A 205 -6.30 -0.91 -12.90
CA LYS A 205 -7.03 -1.89 -12.07
C LYS A 205 -8.55 -1.69 -12.09
N SER A 206 -9.04 -0.67 -12.80
CA SER A 206 -10.45 -0.29 -12.82
C SER A 206 -11.07 -0.60 -14.19
N PRO A 207 -12.23 -1.27 -14.30
CA PRO A 207 -12.97 -1.31 -15.55
C PRO A 207 -13.39 0.13 -15.94
N PRO A 208 -13.48 0.47 -17.23
CA PRO A 208 -13.89 1.80 -17.66
C PRO A 208 -15.31 2.11 -17.14
N PRO A 209 -15.59 3.37 -16.74
CA PRO A 209 -16.92 3.73 -16.23
C PRO A 209 -17.98 3.47 -17.32
N PRO A 210 -19.19 2.99 -16.95
CA PRO A 210 -20.25 2.65 -17.91
C PRO A 210 -20.85 3.87 -18.64
N TYR A 211 -20.34 5.07 -18.38
CA TYR A 211 -20.75 6.32 -19.01
C TYR A 211 -19.56 7.26 -19.19
N THR A 212 -19.31 7.67 -20.44
CA THR A 212 -18.45 8.81 -20.78
C THR A 212 -19.33 10.03 -21.06
N PRO A 213 -19.18 11.14 -20.32
CA PRO A 213 -19.94 12.36 -20.63
C PRO A 213 -19.51 12.94 -21.99
N PRO A 214 -20.43 13.58 -22.73
CA PRO A 214 -20.14 14.09 -24.07
C PRO A 214 -19.06 15.18 -24.04
N THR A 215 -18.08 15.06 -24.95
CA THR A 215 -16.88 15.90 -25.01
C THR A 215 -17.09 17.33 -25.55
N SER A 216 -18.34 17.77 -25.69
CA SER A 216 -18.66 19.12 -26.14
C SER A 216 -19.87 19.71 -25.39
N PRO A 217 -19.82 20.98 -24.97
CA PRO A 217 -20.97 21.65 -24.35
C PRO A 217 -22.06 21.91 -25.40
N PRO A 218 -23.35 21.90 -25.00
CA PRO A 218 -24.45 22.17 -25.93
C PRO A 218 -24.36 23.60 -26.50
N LYS A 219 -24.47 23.72 -27.83
CA LYS A 219 -24.46 25.01 -28.53
C LYS A 219 -25.76 25.77 -28.31
N LEU A 220 -25.76 26.67 -27.33
CA LEU A 220 -26.83 27.65 -27.12
C LEU A 220 -26.76 28.77 -28.16
N THR A 221 -27.62 28.70 -29.17
CA THR A 221 -27.73 29.72 -30.23
C THR A 221 -28.70 30.84 -29.87
N HIS A 222 -28.19 32.06 -29.77
CA HIS A 222 -28.87 33.37 -29.89
C HIS A 222 -30.18 33.62 -29.11
N ALA A 223 -30.07 34.50 -28.11
CA ALA A 223 -31.10 35.49 -27.76
C ALA A 223 -30.39 36.80 -27.34
N THR A 224 -30.95 37.97 -27.65
CA THR A 224 -30.22 39.25 -27.64
C THR A 224 -30.37 40.06 -26.34
N SER A 225 -29.33 40.86 -26.06
CA SER A 225 -29.36 42.13 -25.31
C SER A 225 -30.10 42.17 -23.96
N HIS A 226 -29.36 42.01 -22.86
CA HIS A 226 -29.53 42.70 -21.56
C HIS A 226 -28.22 42.53 -20.76
N SER A 227 -27.59 43.62 -20.33
CA SER A 227 -26.27 43.58 -19.66
C SER A 227 -26.31 42.97 -18.24
N SER A 228 -27.33 43.28 -17.44
CA SER A 228 -27.49 42.70 -16.08
C SER A 228 -27.63 41.17 -16.13
N TRP A 229 -28.42 40.66 -17.08
CA TRP A 229 -28.61 39.23 -17.30
C TRP A 229 -27.37 38.52 -17.85
N GLU A 230 -26.38 39.23 -18.38
CA GLU A 230 -25.06 38.66 -18.69
C GLU A 230 -24.22 38.50 -17.41
N GLU A 231 -24.27 39.50 -16.51
CA GLU A 231 -23.55 39.44 -15.24
C GLU A 231 -24.08 38.33 -14.33
N GLU A 232 -25.41 38.22 -14.14
CA GLU A 232 -26.00 37.12 -13.36
C GLU A 232 -25.64 35.74 -13.95
N LYS A 233 -25.65 35.59 -15.29
CA LYS A 233 -25.20 34.37 -15.95
C LYS A 233 -23.70 34.11 -15.77
N ALA A 234 -22.87 35.17 -15.73
CA ALA A 234 -21.44 35.04 -15.45
C ALA A 234 -21.18 34.64 -14.00
N GLN A 235 -21.90 35.23 -13.03
CA GLN A 235 -21.84 34.87 -11.61
C GLN A 235 -22.31 33.42 -11.39
N ALA A 236 -23.42 32.99 -12.01
CA ALA A 236 -23.91 31.61 -11.93
C ALA A 236 -22.94 30.59 -12.56
N LYS A 237 -22.34 30.91 -13.72
CA LYS A 237 -21.26 30.10 -14.32
C LYS A 237 -20.04 30.03 -13.41
N MET A 238 -19.62 31.16 -12.83
CA MET A 238 -18.48 31.24 -11.91
C MET A 238 -18.72 30.43 -10.64
N PHE A 239 -19.94 30.43 -10.10
CA PHE A 239 -20.34 29.57 -8.99
C PHE A 239 -20.24 28.08 -9.36
N LEU A 240 -20.79 27.68 -10.51
CA LEU A 240 -20.68 26.31 -11.01
C LEU A 240 -19.21 25.87 -11.18
N TYR A 241 -18.35 26.73 -11.76
CA TYR A 241 -16.91 26.44 -11.88
C TYR A 241 -16.21 26.30 -10.53
N LYS A 242 -16.57 27.10 -9.51
CA LYS A 242 -16.05 26.96 -8.13
C LYS A 242 -16.45 25.60 -7.54
N CYS A 243 -17.73 25.23 -7.63
CA CYS A 243 -18.22 23.94 -7.13
C CYS A 243 -17.55 22.75 -7.85
N VAL A 244 -17.41 22.79 -9.18
CA VAL A 244 -16.72 21.73 -9.94
C VAL A 244 -15.25 21.63 -9.54
N ARG A 245 -14.55 22.76 -9.37
CA ARG A 245 -13.17 22.81 -8.87
C ARG A 245 -13.05 22.22 -7.46
N GLU A 246 -13.99 22.54 -6.57
CA GLU A 246 -13.99 22.06 -5.18
C GLU A 246 -14.28 20.56 -5.07
N VAL A 247 -15.21 20.04 -5.86
CA VAL A 247 -15.47 18.59 -5.98
C VAL A 247 -14.25 17.88 -6.55
N LEU A 248 -13.66 18.38 -7.65
CA LEU A 248 -12.45 17.80 -8.25
C LEU A 248 -11.27 17.80 -7.27
N ALA A 249 -11.02 18.92 -6.58
CA ALA A 249 -9.98 19.03 -5.55
C ALA A 249 -10.25 18.11 -4.34
N GLY A 250 -11.52 17.87 -4.00
CA GLY A 250 -11.93 16.87 -3.00
C GLY A 250 -11.59 15.45 -3.43
N SER A 251 -11.99 15.05 -4.64
CA SER A 251 -11.68 13.74 -5.22
C SER A 251 -10.17 13.52 -5.37
N MET A 252 -9.41 14.53 -5.77
CA MET A 252 -7.94 14.46 -5.82
C MET A 252 -7.35 14.19 -4.43
N ARG A 253 -7.75 14.93 -3.39
CA ARG A 253 -7.29 14.70 -2.01
C ARG A 253 -7.69 13.32 -1.47
N LEU A 254 -8.83 12.77 -1.88
CA LEU A 254 -9.25 11.40 -1.52
C LEU A 254 -8.30 10.33 -2.09
N LEU A 255 -7.59 10.62 -3.18
CA LEU A 255 -6.53 9.78 -3.77
C LEU A 255 -5.12 10.16 -3.27
N SER A 256 -5.03 10.93 -2.18
CA SER A 256 -3.81 11.55 -1.65
C SER A 256 -3.04 12.40 -2.69
N LEU A 257 -3.72 13.02 -3.65
CA LEU A 257 -3.13 13.96 -4.62
C LEU A 257 -3.23 15.38 -4.09
N ARG A 258 -2.21 16.22 -4.30
CA ARG A 258 -2.30 17.66 -4.00
C ARG A 258 -2.84 18.43 -5.22
N PRO A 259 -4.00 19.10 -5.13
CA PRO A 259 -4.49 19.94 -6.21
C PRO A 259 -3.59 21.17 -6.35
N LEU A 260 -3.06 21.40 -7.56
CA LEU A 260 -2.18 22.52 -7.88
C LEU A 260 -3.00 23.71 -8.42
N GLU A 261 -2.63 24.94 -8.06
CA GLU A 261 -3.28 26.15 -8.61
C GLU A 261 -2.79 26.51 -10.01
N ARG A 262 -1.57 26.09 -10.39
CA ARG A 262 -0.92 26.37 -11.67
C ARG A 262 -0.03 25.21 -12.13
N MET A 263 0.01 25.00 -13.45
CA MET A 263 0.87 24.09 -14.20
C MET A 263 0.91 24.49 -15.69
#